data_AF-A0A2W6A829-F1
#
_entry.id   AF-A0A2W6A829-F1
#
_cell.length_a   1.000
_cell.length_b   1.000
_cell.length_c   1.000
_cell.angle_alpha   90.00
_cell.angle_beta   90.00
_cell.angle_gamma   90.00
#
_symmetry.space_group_name_H-M   'P 1'
#
loop_
_entity.id
_entity.type
_entity.pdbx_description
1 polymer ?
#
loop_
_entity_poly.entity_id
_entity_poly.type
_entity_poly.pdbx_seq_one_letter_code
_entity_poly.pdbx_strand_id
1 'polypeptide(L)' 'MIELLRTNDLVLISRVEAILAEIGLAVFVADRHMGALEGSLSFLPRRVLVAELRDG' A
#
# COMPACT_ATOMS: atom_id res chain seq x y z
N MET A 1 1.54 9.87 8.01
CA MET A 1 1.18 8.69 7.19
C MET A 1 1.50 7.47 8.02
N ILE A 2 0.51 6.59 8.21
CA ILE A 2 0.64 5.38 9.03
C ILE A 2 0.72 4.17 8.08
N GLU A 3 1.72 3.32 8.26
CA GLU A 3 1.85 2.06 7.50
C GLU A 3 0.95 0.99 8.11
N LEU A 4 0.12 0.35 7.27
CA LEU A 4 -0.77 -0.74 7.69
C LEU A 4 -0.14 -2.11 7.45
N LEU A 5 0.43 -2.33 6.26
CA LEU A 5 1.07 -3.58 5.89
C LEU A 5 2.06 -3.41 4.73
N ARG A 6 2.88 -4.46 4.55
CA ARG A 6 3.77 -4.62 3.39
C ARG A 6 3.46 -5.92 2.66
N THR A 7 3.15 -5.85 1.38
CA THR A 7 2.90 -7.04 0.55
C THR A 7 3.13 -6.75 -0.93
N ASN A 8 3.38 -7.78 -1.72
CA ASN A 8 3.32 -7.70 -3.18
C ASN A 8 2.09 -8.41 -3.77
N ASP A 9 1.26 -8.99 -2.92
CA ASP A 9 -0.02 -9.58 -3.31
C ASP A 9 -0.99 -8.47 -3.73
N LEU A 10 -1.25 -8.40 -5.04
CA LEU A 10 -2.11 -7.37 -5.63
C LEU A 10 -3.58 -7.55 -5.20
N VAL A 11 -4.02 -8.79 -4.96
CA VAL A 11 -5.41 -9.07 -4.53
C VAL A 11 -5.62 -8.53 -3.12
N LEU A 12 -4.66 -8.76 -2.22
CA LEU A 12 -4.71 -8.24 -0.86
C LEU A 12 -4.69 -6.70 -0.85
N ILE A 13 -3.82 -6.08 -1.65
CA ILE A 13 -3.76 -4.61 -1.77
C ILE A 13 -5.11 -4.05 -2.22
N SER A 14 -5.66 -4.56 -3.32
CA SER A 14 -6.95 -4.09 -3.84
C SER A 14 -8.10 -4.32 -2.85
N ARG A 15 -8.05 -5.40 -2.06
CA ARG A 15 -9.06 -5.65 -1.03
C ARG A 15 -9.00 -4.64 0.11
N VAL A 16 -7.78 -4.28 0.56
CA VAL A 16 -7.59 -3.27 1.61
C VAL A 16 -8.02 -1.89 1.11
N GLU A 17 -7.68 -1.53 -0.13
CA GLU A 17 -8.13 -0.28 -0.75
C GLU A 17 -9.66 -0.18 -0.79
N ALA A 18 -10.35 -1.26 -1.20
CA ALA A 18 -11.81 -1.28 -1.25
C ALA A 18 -12.45 -1.08 0.15
N ILE A 19 -12.00 -1.85 1.15
CA ILE A 19 -12.56 -1.78 2.52
C ILE A 19 -12.38 -0.38 3.12
N LEU A 20 -11.19 0.21 2.95
CA LEU A 20 -10.89 1.52 3.53
C LEU A 20 -11.62 2.65 2.77
N ALA A 21 -11.81 2.51 1.45
CA ALA A 21 -12.61 3.44 0.67
C ALA A 21 -14.09 3.42 1.10
N GLU A 22 -14.66 2.26 1.44
CA GLU A 22 -16.04 2.13 1.93
C GLU A 22 -16.31 2.96 3.21
N ILE A 23 -15.29 3.18 4.03
CA ILE A 23 -15.37 4.00 5.26
C ILE A 23 -14.78 5.42 5.08
N GLY A 24 -14.48 5.82 3.85
CA GLY A 24 -13.99 7.17 3.53
C GLY A 24 -12.52 7.42 3.87
N LEU A 25 -11.72 6.37 4.08
CA LEU A 25 -10.29 6.49 4.36
C LEU A 25 -9.46 6.35 3.07
N ALA A 26 -8.64 7.37 2.80
CA ALA A 26 -7.74 7.38 1.66
C ALA A 26 -6.54 6.43 1.90
N VAL A 27 -6.25 5.60 0.90
CA VAL A 27 -5.11 4.67 0.88
C VAL A 27 -4.06 5.15 -0.10
N PHE A 28 -2.78 5.05 0.30
CA PHE A 28 -1.62 5.31 -0.54
C PHE A 28 -0.73 4.06 -0.61
N VAL A 29 -0.49 3.57 -1.83
CA VAL A 29 0.39 2.43 -2.07
C VAL A 29 1.75 2.93 -2.57
N ALA A 30 2.79 2.77 -1.76
CA ALA A 30 4.15 3.14 -2.12
C ALA A 30 4.88 2.00 -2.86
N ASP A 31 6.03 2.33 -3.46
CA ASP A 31 6.97 1.36 -4.06
C ASP A 31 6.40 0.58 -5.26
N ARG A 32 5.37 1.12 -5.94
CA ARG A 32 4.66 0.48 -7.07
C ARG A 32 5.53 0.18 -8.30
N HIS A 33 6.58 0.97 -8.52
CA HIS A 33 7.40 0.92 -9.74
C HIS A 33 8.63 -0.01 -9.65
N MET A 34 8.93 -0.60 -8.48
CA MET A 34 10.03 -1.56 -8.34
C MET A 34 9.51 -2.97 -8.64
N GLY A 35 9.67 -3.43 -9.89
CA GLY A 35 9.36 -4.83 -10.22
C GLY A 35 9.28 -5.22 -11.69
N ALA A 36 9.40 -4.30 -12.65
CA ALA A 36 9.29 -4.64 -14.08
C ALA A 36 10.64 -4.76 -14.84
N LEU A 37 11.74 -4.29 -14.25
CA LEU A 37 13.05 -4.24 -14.91
C LEU A 37 13.98 -5.28 -14.29
N GLU A 38 14.11 -6.39 -15.01
CA GLU A 38 15.16 -7.42 -15.00
C GLU A 38 15.96 -7.66 -13.70
N GLY A 39 15.75 -8.84 -13.14
CA GLY A 39 16.89 -9.78 -13.08
C GLY A 39 17.35 -10.19 -11.70
N SER A 40 17.57 -9.28 -10.75
CA SER A 40 18.01 -9.63 -9.38
C SER A 40 18.12 -8.37 -8.52
N LEU A 41 17.77 -8.47 -7.22
CA LEU A 41 18.22 -7.60 -6.10
C LEU A 41 17.27 -6.63 -5.38
N SER A 42 15.97 -6.51 -5.62
CA SER A 42 15.12 -5.72 -4.68
C SER A 42 13.63 -6.08 -4.72
N PHE A 43 13.24 -7.22 -4.13
CA PHE A 43 11.86 -7.44 -3.68
C PHE A 43 11.62 -6.55 -2.44
N LEU A 44 11.44 -5.25 -2.64
CA LEU A 44 10.84 -4.45 -1.57
C LEU A 44 9.32 -4.61 -1.71
N PRO A 45 8.64 -5.15 -0.68
CA PRO A 45 7.19 -5.25 -0.71
C PRO A 45 6.56 -3.86 -0.75
N ARG A 46 5.51 -3.69 -1.56
CA ARG A 46 4.73 -2.44 -1.59
C ARG A 46 4.18 -2.18 -0.19
N ARG A 47 4.25 -0.92 0.24
CA ARG A 47 3.65 -0.48 1.49
C ARG A 47 2.25 0.06 1.24
N VAL A 48 1.31 -0.36 2.07
CA VAL A 48 -0.03 0.23 2.15
C VAL A 48 -0.05 1.21 3.31
N LEU A 49 -0.30 2.48 3.01
CA LEU A 49 -0.29 3.57 3.99
C LEU A 49 -1.65 4.28 4.03
N VAL A 50 -2.00 4.83 5.19
CA VAL A 50 -3.16 5.70 5.38
C VAL A 50 -2.74 7.06 5.94
N ALA A 51 -3.61 8.05 5.80
CA ALA A 51 -3.43 9.35 6.44
C ALA A 51 -3.40 9.19 7.97
N GLU A 52 -2.58 9.99 8.64
CA GLU A 52 -2.64 10.09 10.09
C GLU A 52 -3.85 10.96 10.45
N LEU A 53 -4.76 10.42 11.25
CA LEU A 53 -5.86 11.20 11.81
C LEU A 53 -5.25 12.17 12.83
N ARG A 54 -5.17 13.45 12.48
CA ARG A 54 -4.84 14.51 13.43
C ARG A 54 -6.13 14.80 14.20
N ASP A 55 -6.23 14.24 15.40
CA ASP A 55 -7.23 14.68 16.37
C ASP A 55 -6.88 16.14 16.73
N GLY A 56 -7.81 17.05 16.49
CA GLY A 56 -7.67 18.49 16.73
C GLY A 56 -8.74 18.97 17.68
#